data_AF-A0A962BDS6-F1
#
_entry.id   AF-A0A962BDS6-F1
#
_cell.length_a   1.000
_cell.length_b   1.000
_cell.length_c   1.000
_cell.angle_alpha   90.00
_cell.angle_beta   90.00
_cell.angle_gamma   90.00
#
_symmetry.space_group_name_H-M   'P 1'
#
loop_
_entity.id
_entity.type
_entity.pdbx_description
1 polymer ?
#
loop_
_entity_poly.entity_id
_entity_poly.type
_entity_poly.pdbx_seq_one_letter_code
_entity_poly.pdbx_strand_id
1 'polypeptide(L)'
;IARAKDADLFVSLHADSIGKSAIRGASIYTLSEKASDAQTARLADKENRADLIAGVDLSVEDETVANILVDLSMRDTMNQSKFLANTVVDTMKGKGLSVLDNPHRYAGFAVLKAPDVPSILIELGFLSNRTEAKMLANAAYQKKVAVALRTGIEAYFQKRSG
;
A
#
# COMPACT_ATOMS: atom_id res chain seq x y z
N ILE A 1 -6.41 9.40 -11.42
CA ILE A 1 -6.90 10.35 -10.37
C ILE A 1 -5.73 11.05 -9.67
N ALA A 2 -4.83 10.34 -8.98
CA ALA A 2 -3.72 10.96 -8.22
C ALA A 2 -2.85 11.91 -9.05
N ARG A 3 -2.36 11.45 -10.21
CA ARG A 3 -1.61 12.29 -11.17
C ARG A 3 -2.37 13.55 -11.61
N ALA A 4 -3.65 13.40 -11.97
CA ALA A 4 -4.49 14.52 -12.41
C ALA A 4 -4.82 15.53 -11.28
N LYS A 5 -4.39 15.25 -10.05
CA LYS A 5 -4.55 16.11 -8.87
C LYS A 5 -3.21 16.60 -8.33
N ASP A 6 -2.11 16.41 -9.08
CA ASP A 6 -0.75 16.76 -8.68
C ASP A 6 -0.40 16.22 -7.27
N ALA A 7 -0.83 14.99 -6.99
CA ALA A 7 -0.64 14.40 -5.67
C ALA A 7 0.84 14.05 -5.42
N ASP A 8 1.36 14.49 -4.28
CA ASP A 8 2.72 14.15 -3.85
C ASP A 8 2.87 12.68 -3.42
N LEU A 9 1.76 12.02 -3.08
CA LEU A 9 1.68 10.64 -2.61
C LEU A 9 0.34 10.00 -3.00
N PHE A 10 0.35 8.68 -3.17
CA PHE A 10 -0.86 7.87 -3.28
C PHE A 10 -0.88 6.76 -2.22
N VAL A 11 -2.02 6.64 -1.53
CA VAL A 11 -2.25 5.61 -0.52
C VAL A 11 -3.57 4.90 -0.80
N SER A 12 -3.52 3.62 -1.16
CA SER A 12 -4.69 2.76 -1.25
C SER A 12 -4.94 2.11 0.12
N LEU A 13 -6.17 2.18 0.64
CA LEU A 13 -6.54 1.59 1.93
C LEU A 13 -7.46 0.38 1.70
N HIS A 14 -7.05 -0.77 2.21
CA HIS A 14 -7.73 -2.05 2.07
C HIS A 14 -8.01 -2.66 3.46
N ALA A 15 -9.03 -3.51 3.49
CA ALA A 15 -9.42 -4.37 4.60
C ALA A 15 -9.99 -5.66 4.00
N ASP A 16 -9.14 -6.52 3.48
CA ASP A 16 -9.52 -7.65 2.64
C ASP A 16 -9.86 -8.90 3.45
N SER A 17 -10.63 -9.79 2.82
CA SER A 17 -10.83 -11.15 3.33
C SER A 17 -9.87 -12.10 2.61
N ILE A 18 -9.05 -12.81 3.38
CA ILE A 18 -8.16 -13.86 2.85
C ILE A 18 -8.59 -15.23 3.36
N GLY A 19 -8.21 -16.30 2.64
CA GLY A 19 -8.59 -17.68 2.98
C GLY A 19 -8.03 -18.23 4.30
N LYS A 20 -7.40 -17.40 5.14
CA LYS A 20 -6.80 -17.76 6.43
C LYS A 20 -7.32 -16.83 7.53
N SER A 21 -8.25 -17.30 8.34
CA SER A 21 -8.85 -16.54 9.44
C SER A 21 -7.90 -16.24 10.61
N ALA A 22 -6.76 -16.93 10.69
CA ALA A 22 -5.78 -16.76 11.76
C ALA A 22 -4.82 -15.57 11.55
N ILE A 23 -4.67 -15.10 10.31
CA ILE A 23 -3.79 -13.98 10.01
C ILE A 23 -4.43 -12.71 10.58
N ARG A 24 -3.59 -11.87 11.21
CA ARG A 24 -3.99 -10.61 11.82
C ARG A 24 -2.87 -9.59 11.81
N GLY A 25 -3.22 -8.31 11.81
CA GLY A 25 -2.31 -7.18 11.81
C GLY A 25 -2.18 -6.55 10.43
N ALA A 26 -1.85 -5.27 10.44
CA ALA A 26 -1.70 -4.50 9.22
C ALA A 26 -0.45 -4.91 8.43
N SER A 27 -0.51 -4.68 7.11
CA SER A 27 0.61 -4.81 6.19
C SER A 27 0.57 -3.74 5.11
N ILE A 28 1.74 -3.40 4.57
CA ILE A 28 1.91 -2.36 3.56
C ILE A 28 2.63 -2.97 2.36
N TYR A 29 2.09 -2.70 1.18
CA TYR A 29 2.54 -3.22 -0.09
C TYR A 29 3.06 -2.10 -0.97
N THR A 30 4.12 -2.41 -1.72
CA THR A 30 4.73 -1.52 -2.72
C THR A 30 4.80 -2.21 -4.08
N LEU A 31 4.88 -1.43 -5.14
CA LEU A 31 5.04 -1.96 -6.49
C LEU A 31 6.38 -2.70 -6.64
N SER A 32 6.35 -3.86 -7.30
CA SER A 32 7.52 -4.61 -7.74
C SER A 32 7.12 -5.57 -8.85
N GLU A 33 8.00 -5.81 -9.82
CA GLU A 33 7.82 -6.85 -10.84
C GLU A 33 7.77 -8.25 -10.23
N LYS A 34 8.53 -8.47 -9.14
CA LYS A 34 8.56 -9.73 -8.41
C LYS A 34 7.75 -9.62 -7.14
N ALA A 35 7.01 -10.66 -6.80
CA ALA A 35 6.34 -10.75 -5.51
C ALA A 35 7.32 -11.15 -4.39
N SER A 36 7.13 -10.59 -3.19
CA SER A 36 7.91 -10.98 -2.00
C SER A 36 7.62 -12.41 -1.55
N ASP A 37 6.43 -12.92 -1.84
CA ASP A 37 5.99 -14.28 -1.54
C ASP A 37 4.74 -14.65 -2.37
N ALA A 38 4.42 -15.95 -2.40
CA ALA A 38 3.30 -16.47 -3.19
C ALA A 38 1.92 -16.01 -2.72
N GLN A 39 1.76 -15.64 -1.43
CA GLN A 39 0.50 -15.12 -0.93
C GLN A 39 0.29 -13.67 -1.41
N THR A 40 1.35 -12.87 -1.39
CA THR A 40 1.34 -11.49 -1.90
C THR A 40 1.09 -11.46 -3.41
N ALA A 41 1.66 -12.40 -4.18
CA ALA A 41 1.36 -12.55 -5.61
C ALA A 41 -0.15 -12.76 -5.86
N ARG A 42 -0.76 -13.71 -5.14
CA ARG A 42 -2.19 -14.01 -5.26
C ARG A 42 -3.07 -12.83 -4.83
N LEU A 43 -2.63 -12.07 -3.83
CA LEU A 43 -3.34 -10.86 -3.39
C LEU A 43 -3.32 -9.81 -4.51
N ALA A 44 -2.16 -9.54 -5.11
CA ALA A 44 -2.05 -8.60 -6.22
C ALA A 44 -2.95 -9.02 -7.40
N ASP A 45 -2.95 -10.30 -7.78
CA ASP A 45 -3.84 -10.81 -8.85
C ASP A 45 -5.32 -10.62 -8.52
N LYS A 46 -5.72 -10.83 -7.25
CA LYS A 46 -7.10 -10.63 -6.80
C LYS A 46 -7.49 -9.16 -6.86
N GLU A 47 -6.67 -8.26 -6.32
CA GLU A 47 -6.95 -6.82 -6.29
C GLU A 47 -7.01 -6.24 -7.71
N ASN A 48 -6.05 -6.59 -8.57
CA ASN A 48 -6.04 -6.18 -9.96
C ASN A 48 -7.32 -6.59 -10.72
N ARG A 49 -7.87 -7.77 -10.41
CA ARG A 49 -9.14 -8.22 -10.98
C ARG A 49 -10.35 -7.49 -10.40
N ALA A 50 -10.32 -7.15 -9.12
CA ALA A 50 -11.40 -6.42 -8.47
C ALA A 50 -11.54 -5.01 -9.06
N ASP A 51 -10.42 -4.32 -9.30
CA ASP A 51 -10.40 -2.98 -9.91
C ASP A 51 -11.00 -2.99 -11.33
N LEU A 52 -10.68 -4.02 -12.12
CA LEU A 52 -11.28 -4.22 -13.46
C LEU A 52 -12.80 -4.43 -13.40
N ILE A 53 -13.29 -5.21 -12.43
CA ILE A 53 -14.75 -5.44 -12.23
C ILE A 53 -15.45 -4.16 -11.78
N ALA A 54 -14.79 -3.33 -10.96
CA ALA A 54 -15.29 -2.04 -10.53
C ALA A 54 -15.31 -0.99 -11.66
N GLY A 55 -14.89 -1.35 -12.88
CA GLY A 55 -14.85 -0.45 -14.04
C GLY A 55 -13.70 0.56 -13.96
N VAL A 56 -12.73 0.35 -13.06
CA VAL A 56 -11.54 1.17 -12.97
C VAL A 56 -10.52 0.56 -13.93
N ASP A 57 -10.38 1.17 -15.10
CA ASP A 57 -9.32 0.77 -16.03
C ASP A 57 -7.96 1.25 -15.50
N LEU A 58 -7.28 0.33 -14.79
CA LEU A 58 -5.91 0.49 -14.31
C LEU A 58 -4.90 -0.12 -15.27
N SER A 59 -5.29 -0.39 -16.53
CA SER A 59 -4.31 -0.57 -17.58
C SER A 59 -3.61 0.78 -17.78
N VAL A 60 -2.55 0.97 -17.01
CA VAL A 60 -1.47 1.83 -17.48
C VAL A 60 -1.02 1.12 -18.74
N GLU A 61 -1.33 1.71 -19.90
CA GLU A 61 -0.80 1.27 -21.18
C GLU A 61 0.66 0.91 -20.94
N ASP A 62 1.02 -0.33 -21.22
CA ASP A 62 2.40 -0.80 -21.16
C ASP A 62 3.13 0.01 -22.24
N GLU A 63 3.54 1.24 -21.89
CA GLU A 63 4.35 2.11 -22.75
C GLU A 63 5.66 1.36 -22.92
N THR A 64 5.68 0.47 -23.91
CA THR A 64 6.81 -0.42 -24.22
C THR A 64 7.96 0.38 -24.85
N VAL A 65 7.95 1.71 -24.69
CA VAL A 65 8.99 2.67 -25.04
C VAL A 65 9.27 3.52 -23.81
N ALA A 66 9.76 2.90 -22.74
CA ALA A 66 10.32 3.63 -21.62
C ALA A 66 11.69 4.21 -22.03
N ASN A 67 11.79 5.53 -22.11
CA ASN A 67 13.09 6.19 -22.23
C ASN A 67 13.85 6.04 -20.89
N ILE A 68 15.19 6.09 -20.92
CA ILE A 68 16.04 5.98 -19.71
C ILE A 68 15.58 6.90 -18.57
N LEU A 69 15.09 8.10 -18.90
CA LEU A 69 14.57 9.06 -17.92
C LEU A 69 13.30 8.56 -17.21
N VAL A 70 12.41 7.86 -17.92
CA VAL A 70 11.21 7.25 -17.34
C VAL A 70 11.61 6.12 -16.41
N ASP A 71 12.53 5.25 -16.82
CA ASP A 71 13.04 4.17 -15.96
C ASP A 71 13.68 4.69 -14.68
N LEU A 72 14.47 5.76 -14.78
CA LEU A 72 15.09 6.41 -13.62
C LEU A 72 14.03 7.02 -12.69
N SER A 73 13.03 7.71 -13.24
CA SER A 73 11.91 8.25 -12.48
C SER A 73 11.15 7.14 -11.75
N MET A 74 10.80 6.06 -12.46
CA MET A 74 10.09 4.92 -11.86
C MET A 74 10.90 4.29 -10.74
N ARG A 75 12.21 4.10 -10.93
CA ARG A 75 13.10 3.56 -9.88
C ARG A 75 13.16 4.47 -8.66
N ASP A 76 13.25 5.79 -8.85
CA ASP A 76 13.23 6.74 -7.75
C ASP A 76 11.88 6.70 -7.01
N THR A 77 10.77 6.76 -7.74
CA THR A 77 9.41 6.65 -7.18
C THR A 77 9.21 5.34 -6.41
N MET A 78 9.73 4.21 -6.90
CA MET A 78 9.71 2.93 -6.19
C MET A 78 10.52 2.98 -4.89
N ASN A 79 11.70 3.62 -4.89
CA ASN A 79 12.50 3.79 -3.68
C ASN A 79 11.80 4.69 -2.65
N GLN A 80 11.19 5.79 -3.11
CA GLN A 80 10.38 6.66 -2.26
C GLN A 80 9.16 5.92 -1.67
N SER A 81 8.52 5.05 -2.47
CA SER A 81 7.39 4.22 -2.00
C SER A 81 7.82 3.25 -0.91
N LYS A 82 9.00 2.62 -1.04
CA LYS A 82 9.58 1.76 0.01
C LYS A 82 9.91 2.54 1.27
N PHE A 83 10.46 3.74 1.13
CA PHE A 83 10.78 4.61 2.27
C PHE A 83 9.51 5.05 3.02
N LEU A 84 8.46 5.43 2.28
CA LEU A 84 7.14 5.70 2.83
C LEU A 84 6.59 4.48 3.57
N ALA A 85 6.58 3.31 2.93
CA ALA A 85 6.06 2.08 3.53
C ALA A 85 6.73 1.75 4.87
N ASN A 86 8.07 1.79 4.93
CA ASN A 86 8.81 1.54 6.18
C ASN A 86 8.50 2.58 7.26
N THR A 87 8.44 3.86 6.89
CA THR A 87 8.12 4.95 7.82
C THR A 87 6.71 4.79 8.43
N VAL A 88 5.73 4.39 7.61
CA VAL A 88 4.37 4.12 8.08
C VAL A 88 4.33 2.87 8.97
N VAL A 89 5.03 1.79 8.61
CA VAL A 89 5.16 0.58 9.46
C VAL A 89 5.69 0.93 10.86
N ASP A 90 6.78 1.69 10.92
CA ASP A 90 7.41 2.08 12.19
C ASP A 90 6.45 2.92 13.04
N THR A 91 5.71 3.83 12.39
CA THR A 91 4.72 4.65 13.08
C THR A 91 3.54 3.83 13.60
N MET A 92 3.03 2.87 12.81
CA MET A 92 1.97 1.97 13.25
C MET A 92 2.40 1.15 14.47
N LYS A 93 3.62 0.58 14.44
CA LYS A 93 4.21 -0.12 15.59
C LYS A 93 4.35 0.80 16.81
N GLY A 94 4.88 2.01 16.64
CA GLY A 94 5.07 2.99 17.72
C GLY A 94 3.76 3.48 18.34
N LYS A 95 2.65 3.46 17.60
CA LYS A 95 1.30 3.74 18.12
C LYS A 95 0.61 2.50 18.72
N GLY A 96 1.29 1.34 18.75
CA GLY A 96 0.74 0.09 19.29
C GLY A 96 -0.38 -0.49 18.43
N LEU A 97 -0.29 -0.36 17.10
CA LEU A 97 -1.11 -1.13 16.17
C LEU A 97 -0.44 -2.47 15.90
N SER A 98 -1.24 -3.53 15.79
CA SER A 98 -0.74 -4.84 15.39
C SER A 98 -0.36 -4.80 13.92
N VAL A 99 0.82 -5.32 13.58
CA VAL A 99 1.30 -5.48 12.21
C VAL A 99 1.79 -6.92 12.02
N LEU A 100 1.86 -7.39 10.78
CA LEU A 100 2.47 -8.69 10.49
C LEU A 100 3.97 -8.69 10.78
N ASP A 101 4.56 -9.87 11.02
CA ASP A 101 6.01 -10.04 11.24
C ASP A 101 6.84 -9.51 10.06
N ASN A 102 6.35 -9.75 8.84
CA ASN A 102 6.85 -9.15 7.60
C ASN A 102 5.79 -8.17 7.09
N PRO A 103 5.75 -6.94 7.64
CA PRO A 103 4.68 -6.00 7.39
C PRO A 103 4.86 -5.26 6.06
N HIS A 104 6.10 -5.08 5.58
CA HIS A 104 6.35 -4.51 4.26
C HIS A 104 6.55 -5.63 3.24
N ARG A 105 5.71 -5.64 2.20
CA ARG A 105 5.67 -6.62 1.13
C ARG A 105 5.59 -5.93 -0.22
N TYR A 106 5.75 -6.68 -1.30
CA TYR A 106 5.76 -6.10 -2.64
C TYR A 106 5.30 -7.09 -3.70
N ALA A 107 4.61 -6.60 -4.74
CA ALA A 107 4.17 -7.34 -5.92
C ALA A 107 3.64 -6.37 -6.99
N GLY A 108 3.17 -6.92 -8.13
CA GLY A 108 2.65 -6.17 -9.27
C GLY A 108 1.23 -5.65 -9.09
N PHE A 109 0.97 -4.83 -8.06
CA PHE A 109 -0.32 -4.17 -7.85
C PHE A 109 -0.53 -3.06 -8.89
N ALA A 110 -1.57 -3.19 -9.72
CA ALA A 110 -1.89 -2.25 -10.80
C ALA A 110 -2.21 -0.85 -10.26
N VAL A 111 -2.90 -0.77 -9.12
CA VAL A 111 -3.24 0.49 -8.45
C VAL A 111 -2.00 1.30 -8.00
N LEU A 112 -0.83 0.67 -7.92
CA LEU A 112 0.43 1.30 -7.51
C LEU A 112 1.34 1.68 -8.70
N LYS A 113 0.91 1.48 -9.96
CA LYS A 113 1.73 1.67 -11.17
C LYS A 113 1.95 3.14 -11.59
N ALA A 114 1.91 4.10 -10.68
CA ALA A 114 2.20 5.49 -11.04
C ALA A 114 3.73 5.75 -11.17
N PRO A 115 4.25 6.17 -12.34
CA PRO A 115 5.69 6.36 -12.58
C PRO A 115 6.38 7.46 -11.76
N ASP A 116 5.62 8.44 -11.26
CA ASP A 116 6.11 9.69 -10.66
C ASP A 116 5.46 9.99 -9.29
N VAL A 117 4.48 9.20 -8.85
CA VAL A 117 3.81 9.37 -7.57
C VAL A 117 4.16 8.19 -6.65
N PRO A 118 4.88 8.41 -5.54
CA PRO A 118 5.16 7.36 -4.58
C PRO A 118 3.85 6.78 -4.03
N SER A 119 3.70 5.46 -4.13
CA SER A 119 2.44 4.76 -4.00
C SER A 119 2.56 3.56 -3.06
N ILE A 120 1.67 3.47 -2.07
CA ILE A 120 1.56 2.31 -1.17
C ILE A 120 0.11 1.81 -1.10
N LEU A 121 -0.04 0.50 -0.91
CA LEU A 121 -1.31 -0.12 -0.51
C LEU A 121 -1.19 -0.56 0.94
N ILE A 122 -2.16 -0.21 1.78
CA ILE A 122 -2.18 -0.56 3.19
C ILE A 122 -3.36 -1.50 3.43
N GLU A 123 -3.06 -2.71 3.85
CA GLU A 123 -4.02 -3.67 4.39
C GLU A 123 -4.12 -3.41 5.90
N LEU A 124 -5.24 -2.85 6.37
CA LEU A 124 -5.41 -2.46 7.77
C LEU A 124 -5.64 -3.64 8.71
N GLY A 125 -6.04 -4.78 8.16
CA GLY A 125 -6.38 -6.00 8.88
C GLY A 125 -7.43 -6.78 8.09
N PHE A 126 -7.52 -8.08 8.33
CA PHE A 126 -8.26 -8.98 7.47
C PHE A 126 -9.70 -9.21 7.96
N LEU A 127 -10.69 -8.95 7.11
CA LEU A 127 -12.11 -9.19 7.43
C LEU A 127 -12.44 -10.68 7.62
N SER A 128 -11.58 -11.58 7.14
CA SER A 128 -11.64 -13.02 7.44
C SER A 128 -11.40 -13.36 8.91
N ASN A 129 -10.79 -12.44 9.67
CA ASN A 129 -10.58 -12.55 11.11
C ASN A 129 -11.68 -11.78 11.86
N ARG A 130 -12.53 -12.51 12.61
CA ARG A 130 -13.67 -11.90 13.34
C ARG A 130 -13.25 -10.83 14.36
N THR A 131 -12.06 -10.96 14.95
CA THR A 131 -11.55 -9.97 15.90
C THR A 131 -11.15 -8.70 15.17
N GLU A 132 -10.47 -8.81 14.04
CA GLU A 132 -10.11 -7.65 13.22
C GLU A 132 -11.33 -6.98 12.61
N ALA A 133 -12.30 -7.73 12.09
CA ALA A 133 -13.54 -7.16 11.58
C ALA A 133 -14.26 -6.30 12.64
N LYS A 134 -14.31 -6.76 13.90
CA LYS A 134 -14.87 -5.98 15.02
C LYS A 134 -14.05 -4.73 15.34
N MET A 135 -12.72 -4.84 15.29
CA MET A 135 -11.83 -3.69 15.50
C MET A 135 -11.95 -2.66 14.38
N LEU A 136 -11.97 -3.09 13.12
CA LEU A 136 -12.11 -2.22 11.95
C LEU A 136 -13.46 -1.51 11.90
N ALA A 137 -14.52 -2.10 12.46
CA ALA A 137 -15.82 -1.45 12.64
C ALA A 137 -15.87 -0.48 13.83
N ASN A 138 -14.85 -0.45 14.69
CA ASN A 138 -14.82 0.40 15.87
C ASN A 138 -14.24 1.79 15.56
N ALA A 139 -15.01 2.86 15.81
CA ALA A 139 -14.60 4.23 15.52
C ALA A 139 -13.33 4.68 16.27
N ALA A 140 -13.11 4.21 17.51
CA ALA A 140 -11.91 4.54 18.26
C ALA A 140 -10.66 3.87 17.66
N TYR A 141 -10.80 2.64 17.18
CA TYR A 141 -9.72 1.95 16.45
C TYR A 141 -9.43 2.63 15.10
N GLN A 142 -10.47 2.97 14.32
CA GLN A 142 -10.32 3.72 13.07
C GLN A 142 -9.60 5.07 13.31
N LYS A 143 -9.97 5.80 14.37
CA LYS A 143 -9.27 7.04 14.76
C LYS A 143 -7.81 6.79 15.11
N LYS A 144 -7.51 5.70 15.82
CA LYS A 144 -6.12 5.31 16.15
C LYS A 144 -5.30 5.01 14.88
N VAL A 145 -5.88 4.29 13.93
CA VAL A 145 -5.29 4.03 12.61
C VAL A 145 -5.04 5.32 11.85
N ALA A 146 -6.06 6.19 11.73
CA ALA A 146 -5.94 7.46 11.02
C ALA A 146 -4.83 8.35 11.61
N VAL A 147 -4.70 8.42 12.94
CA VAL A 147 -3.62 9.15 13.61
C VAL A 147 -2.25 8.54 13.27
N ALA A 148 -2.12 7.21 13.29
CA ALA A 148 -0.87 6.55 12.94
C ALA A 148 -0.47 6.81 11.48
N LEU A 149 -1.42 6.73 10.55
CA LEU A 149 -1.18 7.02 9.14
C LEU A 149 -0.76 8.47 8.92
N ARG A 150 -1.48 9.43 9.52
CA ARG A 150 -1.14 10.85 9.44
C ARG A 150 0.28 11.11 9.94
N THR A 151 0.62 10.60 11.12
CA THR A 151 1.96 10.77 11.68
C THR A 151 3.04 10.12 10.80
N GLY A 152 2.77 8.97 10.18
CA GLY A 152 3.71 8.31 9.28
C GLY A 152 3.95 9.10 7.99
N ILE A 153 2.88 9.68 7.43
CA ILE A 153 2.95 10.54 6.24
C ILE A 153 3.70 11.84 6.56
N GLU A 154 3.38 12.50 7.69
CA GLU A 154 4.11 13.68 8.18
C GLU A 154 5.60 13.38 8.35
N ALA A 155 5.95 12.25 8.96
CA ALA A 155 7.34 11.83 9.17
C ALA A 155 8.08 11.52 7.85
N TYR A 156 7.40 10.97 6.85
CA TYR A 156 7.97 10.76 5.52
C TYR A 156 8.37 12.10 4.88
N PHE A 157 7.47 13.10 4.90
CA PHE A 157 7.75 14.40 4.31
C PHE A 157 8.84 15.17 5.06
N GLN A 158 8.87 15.09 6.39
CA GLN A 158 9.93 15.73 7.19
C GLN A 158 11.32 15.20 6.84
N LYS A 159 11.46 13.89 6.63
CA LYS A 159 12.74 13.27 6.27
C LYS A 159 13.13 13.47 4.80
N ARG A 160 12.18 13.82 3.93
CA ARG A 160 12.43 14.16 2.53
C ARG A 160 12.93 15.59 2.36
N SER A 161 12.58 16.48 3.28
CA SER A 161 12.92 17.91 3.24
C SER A 161 14.23 18.28 3.95
N GLY A 162 14.94 17.30 4.50
CA GLY A 162 16.24 17.47 5.16
C GLY A 162 17.35 16.74 4.43
#